data_AF-A0A097PJR5-F1
#
_entry.id   AF-A0A097PJR5-F1
#
_cell.length_a   1.000
_cell.length_b   1.000
_cell.length_c   1.000
_cell.angle_alpha   90.00
_cell.angle_beta   90.00
_cell.angle_gamma   90.00
#
_symmetry.space_group_name_H-M   'P 1'
#
loop_
_entity.id
_entity.type
_entity.pdbx_description
1 polymer ?
#
loop_
_entity_poly.entity_id
_entity_poly.type
_entity_poly.pdbx_seq_one_letter_code
_entity_poly.pdbx_strand_id
1 'polypeptide(L)'
;GGITTVLNSRTSVLAAANPPSGRYDDLKSAQDNIDTTILSRFDLIFIVKDVRKYDQDKLIASHIIKVHAGAGMATKESDVSDKDNWLKRFIQYCRMFCKPRLSDAAASMLQNKYLEIRQK
;
A
#
# COMPACT_ATOMS: atom_id res chain seq x y z
N GLY A 1 -11.85 -6.64 41.41
CA GLY A 1 -11.21 -7.57 40.46
C GLY A 1 -11.56 -7.15 39.06
N GLY A 2 -10.57 -6.85 38.23
CA GLY A 2 -10.80 -6.42 36.84
C GLY A 2 -11.17 -7.58 35.94
N ILE A 3 -12.13 -7.37 35.05
CA ILE A 3 -12.46 -8.34 34.00
C ILE A 3 -11.34 -8.32 32.97
N THR A 4 -10.59 -9.41 32.85
CA THR A 4 -9.63 -9.62 31.76
C THR A 4 -10.33 -10.46 30.70
N THR A 5 -10.63 -9.87 29.55
CA THR A 5 -11.21 -10.58 28.39
C THR A 5 -10.44 -10.23 27.13
N VAL A 6 -10.33 -11.20 26.22
CA VAL A 6 -9.67 -11.05 24.92
C VAL A 6 -10.75 -11.03 23.85
N LEU A 7 -10.73 -9.99 23.02
CA LEU A 7 -11.63 -9.84 21.87
C LEU A 7 -10.84 -10.05 20.57
N ASN A 8 -11.48 -10.70 19.60
CA ASN A 8 -10.88 -10.98 18.30
C ASN A 8 -10.95 -9.74 17.39
N SER A 9 -9.80 -9.26 16.91
CA SER A 9 -9.69 -8.15 15.96
C SER A 9 -9.15 -8.62 14.61
N ARG A 10 -10.05 -9.09 13.73
CA ARG A 10 -9.69 -9.43 12.34
C ARG A 10 -9.78 -8.19 11.46
N THR A 11 -8.65 -7.53 11.25
CA THR A 11 -8.53 -6.39 10.33
C THR A 11 -7.21 -6.44 9.58
N SER A 12 -7.16 -5.85 8.39
CA SER A 12 -5.91 -5.56 7.70
C SER A 12 -5.34 -4.25 8.24
N VAL A 13 -4.01 -4.16 8.38
CA VAL A 13 -3.31 -2.96 8.85
C VAL A 13 -2.62 -2.29 7.67
N LEU A 14 -2.88 -1.00 7.48
CA LEU A 14 -2.12 -0.15 6.58
C LEU A 14 -1.38 0.88 7.44
N ALA A 15 -0.06 0.95 7.31
CA ALA A 15 0.78 1.87 8.06
C ALA A 15 1.63 2.71 7.09
N ALA A 16 1.82 3.98 7.43
CA ALA A 16 2.79 4.86 6.80
C ALA A 16 3.73 5.37 7.90
N ALA A 17 5.03 5.30 7.65
CA ALA A 17 6.05 5.72 8.59
C ALA A 17 7.13 6.51 7.86
N ASN A 18 7.67 7.52 8.53
CA ASN A 18 8.83 8.25 8.05
C ASN A 18 10.11 7.62 8.62
N PRO A 19 11.22 7.62 7.86
CA PRO A 19 12.50 7.15 8.36
C PRO A 19 13.01 8.02 9.52
N PRO A 20 13.81 7.49 10.46
CA PRO A 20 14.25 8.21 11.67
C PRO A 20 14.97 9.54 11.40
N SER A 21 15.74 9.62 10.30
CA SER A 21 16.45 10.82 9.86
C SER A 21 15.62 11.77 8.99
N GLY A 22 14.32 11.49 8.80
CA GLY A 22 13.42 12.27 7.94
C GLY A 22 13.64 12.11 6.43
N ARG A 23 14.72 11.41 6.02
CA ARG A 23 14.98 11.01 4.64
C ARG A 23 15.48 9.58 4.60
N TYR A 24 15.12 8.87 3.53
CA TYR A 24 15.64 7.55 3.23
C TYR A 24 17.09 7.68 2.76
N ASP A 25 17.99 6.94 3.37
CA ASP A 25 19.41 6.92 3.03
C ASP A 25 19.71 5.71 2.14
N ASP A 26 20.04 5.97 0.86
CA ASP A 26 20.35 4.95 -0.13
C ASP A 26 21.65 4.18 0.14
N LEU A 27 22.53 4.74 1.00
CA LEU A 27 23.78 4.09 1.38
C LEU A 27 23.59 3.10 2.54
N LYS A 28 22.43 3.13 3.19
CA LYS A 28 22.07 2.25 4.30
C LYS A 28 21.16 1.12 3.84
N SER A 29 21.19 -0.01 4.54
CA SER A 29 20.24 -1.08 4.25
C SER A 29 18.80 -0.64 4.58
N ALA A 30 17.80 -1.30 4.01
CA ALA A 30 16.41 -1.01 4.36
C ALA A 30 16.09 -1.25 5.85
N GLN A 31 16.85 -2.16 6.48
CA GLN A 31 16.76 -2.49 7.91
C GLN A 31 17.37 -1.41 8.81
N ASP A 32 18.34 -0.63 8.30
CA ASP A 32 18.92 0.50 9.03
C ASP A 32 18.08 1.77 8.88
N ASN A 33 17.27 1.84 7.81
CA ASN A 33 16.36 2.96 7.54
C ASN A 33 15.02 2.84 8.26
N ILE A 34 14.64 1.65 8.74
CA ILE A 34 13.33 1.35 9.35
C ILE A 34 13.52 0.32 10.49
N ASP A 35 12.81 0.50 11.62
CA ASP A 35 12.84 -0.46 12.73
C ASP A 35 12.51 -1.90 12.28
N THR A 36 13.51 -2.77 12.36
CA THR A 36 13.46 -4.18 11.93
C THR A 36 12.38 -4.99 12.63
N THR A 37 12.01 -4.61 13.85
CA THR A 37 11.02 -5.32 14.68
C THR A 37 9.60 -5.26 14.11
N ILE A 38 9.32 -4.29 13.23
CA ILE A 38 8.02 -4.13 12.58
C ILE A 38 8.04 -4.73 11.17
N LEU A 39 9.17 -4.67 10.45
CA LEU A 39 9.29 -5.16 9.08
C LEU A 39 8.93 -6.64 8.93
N SER A 40 9.28 -7.48 9.89
CA SER A 40 8.98 -8.93 9.85
C SER A 40 7.49 -9.26 10.02
N ARG A 41 6.68 -8.31 10.47
CA ARG A 41 5.24 -8.47 10.71
C ARG A 41 4.36 -7.96 9.57
N PHE A 42 4.97 -7.32 8.57
CA PHE A 42 4.27 -6.83 7.39
C PHE A 42 4.57 -7.73 6.18
N ASP A 43 3.53 -8.09 5.43
CA ASP A 43 3.67 -8.90 4.22
C ASP A 43 4.25 -8.10 3.04
N LEU A 44 3.94 -6.79 2.98
CA LEU A 44 4.32 -5.90 1.88
C LEU A 44 4.89 -4.59 2.44
N ILE A 45 6.04 -4.18 1.91
CA ILE A 45 6.72 -2.93 2.28
C ILE A 45 6.99 -2.14 1.00
N PHE A 46 6.54 -0.88 0.98
CA PHE A 46 6.75 0.03 -0.14
C PHE A 46 7.60 1.22 0.31
N ILE A 47 8.73 1.44 -0.36
CA ILE A 47 9.58 2.61 -0.11
C ILE A 47 9.22 3.69 -1.13
N VAL A 48 8.64 4.78 -0.64
CA VAL A 48 8.33 5.96 -1.46
C VAL A 48 9.45 6.98 -1.26
N LYS A 49 10.29 7.17 -2.29
CA LYS A 49 11.44 8.09 -2.24
C LYS A 49 11.08 9.42 -2.91
N ASP A 50 11.46 10.52 -2.26
CA ASP A 50 11.42 11.87 -2.83
C ASP A 50 12.72 12.14 -3.62
N VAL A 51 12.68 11.89 -4.93
CA VAL A 51 13.82 12.13 -5.83
C VAL A 51 13.57 13.43 -6.60
N ARG A 52 14.51 14.38 -6.49
CA ARG A 52 14.43 15.67 -7.18
C ARG A 52 14.61 15.47 -8.69
N LYS A 53 13.54 15.70 -9.44
CA LYS A 53 13.52 15.59 -10.90
C LYS A 53 12.70 16.75 -11.45
N TYR A 54 13.38 17.69 -12.10
CA TYR A 54 12.78 18.94 -12.57
C TYR A 54 11.47 18.73 -13.35
N ASP A 55 11.45 17.77 -14.29
CA ASP A 55 10.26 17.50 -15.10
C ASP A 55 9.09 16.94 -14.27
N GLN A 56 9.36 16.05 -13.32
CA GLN A 56 8.32 15.51 -12.43
C GLN A 56 7.82 16.58 -11.46
N ASP A 57 8.74 17.33 -10.86
CA ASP A 57 8.43 18.42 -9.93
C ASP A 57 7.58 19.50 -10.62
N LYS A 58 7.88 19.83 -11.87
CA LYS A 58 7.09 20.76 -12.69
C LYS A 58 5.68 20.24 -12.97
N LEU A 59 5.53 18.96 -13.28
CA LEU A 59 4.23 18.32 -13.50
C LEU A 59 3.39 18.33 -12.21
N ILE A 60 4.00 17.97 -11.08
CA ILE A 60 3.36 17.97 -9.76
C ILE A 60 2.93 19.40 -9.39
N ALA A 61 3.82 20.38 -9.50
CA ALA A 61 3.51 21.77 -9.22
C ALA A 61 2.37 22.30 -10.10
N SER A 62 2.40 22.00 -11.41
CA SER A 62 1.32 22.39 -12.33
C SER A 62 -0.01 21.75 -11.94
N HIS A 63 -0.02 20.48 -11.53
CA HIS A 63 -1.22 19.80 -11.07
C HIS A 63 -1.79 20.43 -9.80
N ILE A 64 -0.94 20.67 -8.79
CA ILE A 64 -1.32 21.32 -7.53
C ILE A 64 -1.94 22.70 -7.81
N ILE A 65 -1.28 23.51 -8.64
CA ILE A 65 -1.79 24.84 -9.02
C ILE A 65 -3.15 24.72 -9.72
N LYS A 66 -3.32 23.79 -10.66
CA LYS A 66 -4.60 23.58 -11.35
C LYS A 66 -5.73 23.20 -10.39
N VAL A 67 -5.46 22.31 -9.43
CA VAL A 67 -6.45 21.88 -8.42
C VAL A 67 -6.85 23.07 -7.55
N HIS A 68 -5.90 23.86 -7.05
CA HIS A 68 -6.19 24.98 -6.16
C HIS A 68 -6.74 26.21 -6.88
N ALA A 69 -6.27 26.52 -8.09
CA ALA A 69 -6.82 27.59 -8.91
C ALA A 69 -8.23 27.27 -9.44
N GLY A 70 -8.53 25.99 -9.62
CA GLY A 70 -9.85 25.48 -10.01
C GLY A 70 -10.87 25.37 -8.88
N ALA A 71 -10.57 25.79 -7.65
CA ALA A 71 -11.47 25.71 -6.50
C ALA A 71 -12.81 26.48 -6.66
N GLY A 72 -12.95 27.31 -7.71
CA GLY A 72 -14.21 27.93 -8.13
C GLY A 72 -14.89 27.29 -9.36
N MET A 73 -14.26 26.33 -10.02
CA MET A 73 -14.77 25.62 -11.19
C MET A 73 -14.90 24.13 -10.85
N ALA A 74 -15.83 23.82 -9.95
CA ALA A 74 -16.27 22.45 -9.72
C ALA A 74 -16.81 21.86 -11.03
N THR A 75 -16.01 21.05 -11.72
CA THR A 75 -16.50 20.21 -12.83
C THR A 75 -15.62 18.97 -12.94
N LYS A 76 -16.04 17.91 -12.24
CA LYS A 76 -15.89 16.46 -12.55
C LYS A 76 -16.04 15.54 -11.32
N GLU A 77 -16.67 15.98 -10.22
CA GLU A 77 -16.95 15.08 -9.09
C GLU A 77 -17.97 13.97 -9.41
N SER A 78 -18.84 14.16 -10.41
CA SER A 78 -19.89 13.18 -10.77
C SER A 78 -19.33 11.89 -11.39
N ASP A 79 -18.42 11.97 -12.36
CA ASP A 79 -17.87 10.78 -13.06
C ASP A 79 -16.91 9.96 -12.18
N VAL A 80 -16.25 10.59 -11.21
CA VAL A 80 -15.39 9.91 -10.23
C VAL A 80 -16.24 9.17 -9.19
N SER A 81 -17.31 9.79 -8.70
CA SER A 81 -18.22 9.19 -7.72
C SER A 81 -18.90 7.91 -8.23
N ASP A 82 -19.33 7.90 -9.48
CA ASP A 82 -20.00 6.73 -10.08
C ASP A 82 -19.04 5.56 -10.31
N LYS A 83 -17.82 5.82 -10.79
CA LYS A 83 -16.77 4.80 -10.96
C LYS A 83 -16.28 4.24 -9.63
N ASP A 84 -16.09 5.09 -8.63
CA ASP A 84 -15.73 4.67 -7.27
C ASP A 84 -16.81 3.80 -6.63
N ASN A 85 -18.09 4.15 -6.86
CA ASN A 85 -19.22 3.35 -6.38
C ASN A 85 -19.29 1.97 -7.05
N TRP A 86 -19.02 1.88 -8.35
CA TRP A 86 -18.94 0.59 -9.03
C TRP A 86 -17.80 -0.27 -8.48
N LEU A 87 -16.60 0.29 -8.31
CA LEU A 87 -15.43 -0.49 -7.85
C LEU A 87 -15.65 -1.04 -6.44
N LYS A 88 -16.24 -0.24 -5.54
CA LYS A 88 -16.61 -0.70 -4.19
C LYS A 88 -17.59 -1.88 -4.25
N ARG A 89 -18.63 -1.79 -5.08
CA ARG A 89 -19.62 -2.87 -5.29
C ARG A 89 -18.97 -4.12 -5.88
N PHE A 90 -18.08 -3.95 -6.85
CA PHE A 90 -17.35 -5.05 -7.47
C PHE A 90 -16.45 -5.78 -6.46
N ILE A 91 -15.69 -5.05 -5.63
CA ILE A 91 -14.87 -5.65 -4.58
C ILE A 91 -15.75 -6.41 -3.57
N GLN A 92 -16.89 -5.84 -3.18
CA GLN A 92 -17.84 -6.53 -2.29
C GLN A 92 -18.36 -7.83 -2.91
N TYR A 93 -18.75 -7.80 -4.20
CA TYR A 93 -19.15 -8.99 -4.94
C TYR A 93 -18.06 -10.06 -4.92
N CYS A 94 -16.82 -9.70 -5.26
CA CYS A 94 -15.68 -10.63 -5.24
C CYS A 94 -15.45 -11.22 -3.85
N ARG A 95 -15.52 -10.41 -2.77
CA ARG A 95 -15.35 -10.91 -1.39
C ARG A 95 -16.44 -11.91 -0.99
N MET A 96 -17.67 -11.70 -1.47
CA MET A 96 -18.83 -12.53 -1.13
C MET A 96 -18.85 -13.84 -1.94
N PHE A 97 -18.63 -13.77 -3.24
CA PHE A 97 -18.87 -14.89 -4.16
C PHE A 97 -17.60 -15.57 -4.69
N CYS A 98 -16.48 -14.86 -4.79
CA CYS A 98 -15.24 -15.44 -5.30
C CYS A 98 -14.43 -16.06 -4.15
N LYS A 99 -14.28 -17.39 -4.14
CA LYS A 99 -13.44 -18.14 -3.19
C LYS A 99 -12.34 -18.89 -3.95
N PRO A 100 -11.26 -18.19 -4.35
CA PRO A 100 -10.20 -18.81 -5.15
C PRO A 100 -9.56 -19.98 -4.37
N ARG A 101 -9.28 -21.07 -5.09
CA ARG A 101 -8.56 -22.22 -4.57
C ARG A 101 -7.25 -22.37 -5.31
N LEU A 102 -6.19 -22.71 -4.58
CA LEU A 102 -4.88 -22.93 -5.15
C LEU A 102 -4.90 -24.22 -5.97
N SER A 103 -4.44 -24.15 -7.22
CA SER A 103 -4.24 -25.35 -8.03
C SER A 103 -2.92 -26.02 -7.68
N ASP A 104 -2.80 -27.32 -7.97
CA ASP A 104 -1.57 -28.08 -7.68
C ASP A 104 -0.35 -27.48 -8.39
N ALA A 105 -0.51 -27.06 -9.65
CA ALA A 105 0.53 -26.39 -10.40
C ALA A 105 1.00 -25.08 -9.74
N ALA A 106 0.06 -24.27 -9.24
CA ALA A 106 0.39 -23.04 -8.53
C ALA A 106 1.07 -23.31 -7.18
N ALA A 107 0.64 -24.37 -6.47
CA ALA A 107 1.25 -24.79 -5.21
C ALA A 107 2.71 -25.22 -5.41
N SER A 108 3.00 -26.07 -6.41
CA SER A 108 4.37 -26.46 -6.74
C SER A 108 5.23 -25.26 -7.14
N MET A 109 4.68 -24.32 -7.92
CA MET A 109 5.39 -23.10 -8.30
C MET A 109 5.75 -22.24 -7.07
N LEU A 110 4.81 -22.04 -6.13
CA LEU A 110 5.05 -21.26 -4.92
C LEU A 110 6.10 -21.91 -4.01
N GLN A 111 6.07 -23.24 -3.87
CA GLN A 111 7.06 -23.98 -3.09
C GLN A 111 8.48 -23.78 -3.65
N ASN A 112 8.64 -23.96 -4.97
CA ASN A 112 9.94 -23.79 -5.62
C ASN A 112 10.44 -22.36 -5.48
N LYS A 113 9.57 -21.36 -5.67
CA LYS A 113 9.95 -19.96 -5.49
C LYS A 113 10.35 -19.62 -4.06
N TYR A 114 9.68 -20.18 -3.06
CA TYR A 114 10.08 -19.98 -1.68
C TYR A 114 11.49 -20.54 -1.40
N LEU A 115 11.80 -21.73 -1.92
CA LEU A 115 13.15 -22.33 -1.77
C LEU A 115 14.23 -21.50 -2.48
N GLU A 116 13.97 -21.01 -3.69
CA GLU A 116 14.88 -20.12 -4.42
C GLU A 116 15.20 -18.84 -3.63
N ILE A 117 14.19 -18.21 -3.04
CA ILE A 117 14.37 -16.97 -2.25
C ILE A 117 15.22 -17.23 -1.01
N ARG A 118 15.06 -18.39 -0.37
CA ARG A 118 15.76 -18.73 0.87
C ARG A 118 17.20 -19.22 0.68
N GLN A 119 17.56 -19.64 -0.52
CA GLN A 119 18.92 -20.04 -0.86
C GLN A 119 19.83 -18.85 -1.22
N LYS A 120 19.26 -17.67 -1.44
CA LYS A 120 20.00 -16.40 -1.64
C LYS A 120 20.26 -15.71 -0.32
#